data_AF-A0A100VP72-F1
#
_entry.id   AF-A0A100VP72-F1
#
_cell.length_a   1.000
_cell.length_b   1.000
_cell.length_c   1.000
_cell.angle_alpha   90.00
_cell.angle_beta   90.00
_cell.angle_gamma   90.00
#
_symmetry.space_group_name_H-M   'P 1'
#
loop_
_entity.id
_entity.type
_entity.pdbx_description
1 polymer ?
#
loop_
_entity_poly.entity_id
_entity_poly.type
_entity_poly.pdbx_seq_one_letter_code
_entity_poly.pdbx_strand_id
1 'polypeptide(L)'
;MSDNMEWIAQWKSTKALTNAWITKGELHHFFSHTLIFIIDGKAVWNINGHRVHVSFGELIALEENSVMEVIEGGNLDLAGWHVQFDTYSVLHERREAEKFEWRLPSGEAYQKVQLSGGSLASIIQHWSEEDTQDQSAGWVGNQHLLYELLRNLYRKQPDNELKPEHGILRSIDYMQQHYDQVITRTQLAQIAGISPWHYSRKFSERYGKPPLDYLAHYRIYRAQEELLLTTATSQDIAKKSGFEDAHYFSRRFKQLTGVSPKQYRQTMTQRKIVSLSPICGEMMIHLGVIPHAVVVTPILLSPHHREQFLAHGVQMLEVTQYEVEIELVRQVQPEMLIGNVLTEEVKRELRTIAPILTGLHQDVEPMLNQLAAWFLKEEEAHRLHEQMKHEVSVAKQQLQSIIQSTSTVMLLRVEAFGYRYLGGRSHGVSQLLYEQLGLALPQVLQPGAAWFNPCSLDLLAQANPDYLFVEKRIMQHFSAEENMRKLWESPQWNELRAVKNNRVFYVDTHMWVDGHGITGHTLILNQIIRNLTKSLHERAQ
;
A
#
# COMPACT_ATOMS: atom_id res chain seq x y z
N MET A 1 -10.62 -37.85 -23.67
CA MET A 1 -10.53 -38.41 -22.30
C MET A 1 -10.34 -37.21 -21.40
N SER A 2 -11.23 -36.76 -20.51
CA SER A 2 -12.47 -37.28 -19.92
C SER A 2 -13.35 -36.06 -19.61
N ASP A 3 -14.44 -35.87 -20.34
CA ASP A 3 -15.14 -34.58 -20.44
C ASP A 3 -16.37 -34.47 -19.53
N ASN A 4 -16.35 -35.12 -18.35
CA ASN A 4 -17.32 -34.91 -17.26
C ASN A 4 -16.93 -35.77 -16.05
N MET A 5 -15.87 -35.40 -15.33
CA MET A 5 -15.75 -35.81 -13.93
C MET A 5 -16.35 -34.71 -13.06
N GLU A 6 -17.43 -35.02 -12.37
CA GLU A 6 -17.94 -34.17 -11.29
C GLU A 6 -16.90 -34.15 -10.17
N TRP A 7 -16.39 -32.96 -9.89
CA TRP A 7 -15.44 -32.74 -8.80
C TRP A 7 -16.06 -31.80 -7.76
N ILE A 8 -15.61 -31.97 -6.52
CA ILE A 8 -15.98 -31.13 -5.39
C ILE A 8 -14.74 -30.46 -4.81
N ALA A 9 -14.92 -29.26 -4.29
CA ALA A 9 -13.91 -28.57 -3.50
C ALA A 9 -14.23 -28.77 -2.01
N GLN A 10 -13.24 -29.06 -1.19
CA GLN A 10 -13.38 -29.10 0.25
C GLN A 10 -12.57 -27.97 0.88
N TRP A 11 -13.23 -27.13 1.67
CA TRP A 11 -12.55 -26.10 2.44
C TRP A 11 -11.58 -26.72 3.44
N LYS A 12 -10.36 -26.18 3.52
CA LYS A 12 -9.29 -26.67 4.40
C LYS A 12 -8.96 -25.69 5.51
N SER A 13 -8.72 -24.43 5.15
CA SER A 13 -8.43 -23.38 6.12
C SER A 13 -8.65 -22.00 5.53
N THR A 14 -8.77 -21.01 6.40
CA THR A 14 -8.73 -19.60 6.06
C THR A 14 -7.78 -18.90 7.01
N LYS A 15 -6.96 -18.00 6.49
CA LYS A 15 -6.09 -17.14 7.31
C LYS A 15 -6.09 -15.72 6.75
N ALA A 16 -6.08 -14.74 7.64
CA ALA A 16 -5.87 -13.35 7.26
C ALA A 16 -4.46 -13.17 6.68
N LEU A 17 -4.32 -12.23 5.74
CA LEU A 17 -3.01 -11.81 5.26
C LEU A 17 -2.30 -11.06 6.39
N THR A 18 -1.17 -11.61 6.83
CA THR A 18 -0.32 -11.04 7.87
C THR A 18 0.78 -10.17 7.26
N ASN A 19 1.69 -9.65 8.09
CA ASN A 19 2.79 -8.81 7.59
C ASN A 19 3.75 -9.48 6.65
N ALA A 20 3.86 -10.81 6.73
CA ALA A 20 4.65 -11.55 5.77
C ALA A 20 4.17 -11.30 4.33
N TRP A 21 2.93 -10.87 4.12
CA TRP A 21 2.37 -10.56 2.81
C TRP A 21 2.71 -9.16 2.29
N ILE A 22 3.32 -8.31 3.13
CA ILE A 22 3.82 -6.97 2.79
C ILE A 22 5.33 -6.79 3.01
N THR A 23 5.98 -7.68 3.76
CA THR A 23 7.42 -7.62 3.96
C THR A 23 8.15 -8.07 2.69
N LYS A 24 8.90 -7.14 2.08
CA LYS A 24 9.66 -7.42 0.86
C LYS A 24 10.64 -8.59 1.07
N GLY A 25 10.64 -9.52 0.13
CA GLY A 25 11.50 -10.72 0.12
C GLY A 25 10.91 -11.93 0.86
N GLU A 26 9.75 -11.79 1.52
CA GLU A 26 9.07 -12.92 2.13
C GLU A 26 8.54 -13.90 1.10
N LEU A 27 8.67 -15.19 1.39
CA LEU A 27 8.24 -16.30 0.56
C LEU A 27 7.08 -17.06 1.19
N HIS A 28 6.05 -17.30 0.39
CA HIS A 28 4.86 -18.06 0.75
C HIS A 28 4.75 -19.28 -0.14
N HIS A 29 4.72 -20.46 0.50
CA HIS A 29 4.56 -21.74 -0.17
C HIS A 29 3.14 -22.26 0.04
N PHE A 30 2.46 -22.57 -1.06
CA PHE A 30 1.08 -23.06 -1.04
C PHE A 30 1.05 -24.55 -1.35
N PHE A 31 0.85 -25.39 -0.34
CA PHE A 31 0.78 -26.85 -0.50
C PHE A 31 -0.62 -27.37 -0.87
N SER A 32 -1.61 -26.48 -0.92
CA SER A 32 -2.99 -26.73 -1.36
C SER A 32 -3.40 -25.62 -2.33
N HIS A 33 -4.44 -25.88 -3.13
CA HIS A 33 -5.05 -24.83 -3.93
C HIS A 33 -5.48 -23.68 -3.02
N THR A 34 -5.24 -22.46 -3.47
CA THR A 34 -5.40 -21.28 -2.62
C THR A 34 -6.11 -20.16 -3.37
N LEU A 35 -7.12 -19.58 -2.74
CA LEU A 35 -7.81 -18.37 -3.18
C LEU A 35 -7.44 -17.23 -2.24
N ILE A 36 -6.86 -16.15 -2.77
CA ILE A 36 -6.45 -14.97 -2.01
C ILE A 36 -7.36 -13.83 -2.41
N PHE A 37 -7.97 -13.16 -1.44
CA PHE A 37 -8.89 -12.07 -1.68
C PHE A 37 -8.44 -10.81 -0.93
N ILE A 38 -8.36 -9.68 -1.63
CA ILE A 38 -7.84 -8.40 -1.11
C ILE A 38 -8.98 -7.47 -0.71
N ILE A 39 -9.06 -7.11 0.58
CA ILE A 39 -10.07 -6.18 1.12
C ILE A 39 -9.56 -4.79 1.43
N ASP A 40 -8.25 -4.59 1.44
CA ASP A 40 -7.68 -3.25 1.50
C ASP A 40 -6.25 -3.25 0.98
N GLY A 41 -5.77 -2.07 0.59
CA GLY A 41 -4.41 -1.85 0.13
C GLY A 41 -4.11 -2.42 -1.27
N LYS A 42 -2.80 -2.45 -1.57
CA LYS A 42 -2.23 -2.91 -2.84
C LYS A 42 -0.89 -3.57 -2.55
N ALA A 43 -0.43 -4.46 -3.42
CA ALA A 43 0.91 -5.04 -3.34
C ALA A 43 1.39 -5.51 -4.72
N VAL A 44 2.66 -5.88 -4.79
CA VAL A 44 3.30 -6.50 -5.95
C VAL A 44 3.98 -7.77 -5.51
N TRP A 45 3.55 -8.88 -6.09
CA TRP A 45 4.01 -10.22 -5.78
C TRP A 45 4.73 -10.84 -6.98
N ASN A 46 5.62 -11.79 -6.73
CA ASN A 46 6.14 -12.72 -7.71
C ASN A 46 5.39 -14.03 -7.51
N ILE A 47 4.51 -14.43 -8.41
CA ILE A 47 3.78 -15.69 -8.30
C ILE A 47 4.30 -16.63 -9.39
N ASN A 48 4.92 -17.73 -8.97
CA ASN A 48 5.47 -18.74 -9.90
C ASN A 48 6.39 -18.15 -10.99
N GLY A 49 7.17 -17.11 -10.65
CA GLY A 49 8.07 -16.41 -11.58
C GLY A 49 7.45 -15.24 -12.33
N HIS A 50 6.17 -14.92 -12.10
CA HIS A 50 5.46 -13.83 -12.74
C HIS A 50 5.23 -12.66 -11.76
N ARG A 51 5.56 -11.44 -12.19
CA ARG A 51 5.26 -10.24 -11.41
C ARG A 51 3.76 -9.91 -11.51
N VAL A 52 3.06 -9.90 -10.38
CA VAL A 52 1.61 -9.72 -10.26
C VAL A 52 1.31 -8.51 -9.39
N HIS A 53 0.53 -7.57 -9.93
CA HIS A 53 -0.04 -6.47 -9.14
C HIS A 53 -1.35 -6.93 -8.51
N VAL A 54 -1.49 -6.71 -7.21
CA VAL A 54 -2.73 -6.99 -6.46
C VAL A 54 -3.24 -5.72 -5.79
N SER A 55 -4.55 -5.61 -5.68
CA SER A 55 -5.24 -4.43 -5.19
C SER A 55 -6.63 -4.78 -4.66
N PHE A 56 -7.19 -3.85 -3.89
CA PHE A 56 -8.54 -3.92 -3.37
C PHE A 56 -9.57 -4.51 -4.36
N GLY A 57 -10.35 -5.48 -3.86
CA GLY A 57 -11.44 -6.11 -4.61
C GLY A 57 -11.00 -7.22 -5.56
N GLU A 58 -9.71 -7.54 -5.62
CA GLU A 58 -9.20 -8.63 -6.47
C GLU A 58 -9.19 -9.98 -5.74
N LEU A 59 -9.64 -11.01 -6.45
CA LEU A 59 -9.52 -12.42 -6.10
C LEU A 59 -8.43 -13.05 -6.97
N ILE A 60 -7.44 -13.66 -6.35
CA ILE A 60 -6.31 -14.35 -6.97
C ILE A 60 -6.43 -15.84 -6.66
N ALA A 61 -6.33 -16.68 -7.68
CA ALA A 61 -6.38 -18.13 -7.57
C ALA A 61 -5.03 -18.75 -7.92
N LEU A 62 -4.61 -19.71 -7.10
CA LEU A 62 -3.34 -20.42 -7.19
C LEU A 62 -3.58 -21.94 -7.17
N GLU A 63 -2.85 -22.66 -8.01
CA GLU A 63 -2.78 -24.12 -7.94
C GLU A 63 -1.94 -24.58 -6.74
N GLU A 64 -2.11 -25.84 -6.35
CA GLU A 64 -1.25 -26.46 -5.35
C GLU A 64 0.22 -26.44 -5.81
N ASN A 65 1.13 -26.35 -4.84
CA ASN A 65 2.58 -26.19 -5.02
C ASN A 65 3.02 -24.85 -5.63
N SER A 66 2.14 -23.85 -5.66
CA SER A 66 2.52 -22.49 -6.06
C SER A 66 3.45 -21.84 -5.03
N VAL A 67 4.30 -20.94 -5.49
CA VAL A 67 5.17 -20.10 -4.67
C VAL A 67 4.90 -18.63 -4.96
N MET A 68 4.81 -17.83 -3.90
CA MET A 68 4.69 -16.39 -3.99
C MET A 68 5.82 -15.71 -3.21
N GLU A 69 6.48 -14.72 -3.81
CA GLU A 69 7.43 -13.82 -3.15
C GLU A 69 6.87 -12.40 -3.11
N VAL A 70 7.01 -11.69 -2.00
CA VAL A 70 6.61 -10.29 -1.93
C VAL A 70 7.71 -9.42 -2.54
N ILE A 71 7.44 -8.81 -3.70
CA ILE A 71 8.40 -7.89 -4.37
C ILE A 71 8.28 -6.48 -3.76
N GLU A 72 7.04 -5.99 -3.61
CA GLU A 72 6.70 -4.72 -2.97
C GLU A 72 5.41 -4.91 -2.16
N GLY A 73 5.44 -4.73 -0.84
CA GLY A 73 4.25 -4.93 0.00
C GLY A 73 3.13 -3.90 -0.12
N GLY A 74 3.34 -2.86 -0.94
CA GLY A 74 2.50 -1.67 -1.02
C GLY A 74 2.42 -0.84 0.26
N ASN A 75 1.56 0.18 0.24
CA ASN A 75 1.33 1.04 1.41
C ASN A 75 0.61 0.23 2.50
N LEU A 76 0.89 0.60 3.75
CA LEU A 76 0.69 -0.07 5.04
C LEU A 76 -0.69 -0.67 5.38
N ASP A 77 -1.62 -0.78 4.44
CA ASP A 77 -2.99 -1.24 4.68
C ASP A 77 -3.35 -2.53 3.91
N LEU A 78 -2.40 -3.26 3.30
CA LEU A 78 -2.76 -4.53 2.64
C LEU A 78 -3.48 -5.45 3.62
N ALA A 79 -4.69 -5.82 3.26
CA ALA A 79 -5.54 -6.68 4.05
C ALA A 79 -6.31 -7.60 3.13
N GLY A 80 -6.62 -8.77 3.66
CA GLY A 80 -7.23 -9.83 2.89
C GLY A 80 -7.26 -11.11 3.67
N TRP A 81 -7.70 -12.15 2.99
CA TRP A 81 -7.63 -13.51 3.46
C TRP A 81 -7.16 -14.43 2.36
N HIS A 82 -6.56 -15.55 2.75
CA HIS A 82 -6.34 -16.67 1.86
C HIS A 82 -7.11 -17.90 2.34
N VAL A 83 -7.85 -18.52 1.43
CA VAL A 83 -8.64 -19.73 1.63
C VAL A 83 -7.94 -20.88 0.96
N GLN A 84 -7.59 -21.93 1.71
CA GLN A 84 -7.03 -23.15 1.16
C GLN A 84 -8.13 -24.19 0.97
N PHE A 85 -8.04 -24.96 -0.10
CA PHE A 85 -8.97 -26.04 -0.40
C PHE A 85 -8.27 -27.20 -1.10
N ASP A 86 -8.83 -28.39 -0.91
CA ASP A 86 -8.44 -29.62 -1.61
C ASP A 86 -9.59 -30.02 -2.55
N THR A 87 -9.32 -30.74 -3.63
CA THR A 87 -10.35 -31.14 -4.60
C THR A 87 -10.41 -32.65 -4.77
N TYR A 88 -11.63 -33.15 -5.02
CA TYR A 88 -11.91 -34.58 -5.10
C TYR A 88 -12.86 -34.89 -6.24
N SER A 89 -12.62 -36.00 -6.93
CA SER A 89 -13.54 -36.59 -7.89
C SER A 89 -14.45 -37.57 -7.14
N VAL A 90 -15.75 -37.52 -7.42
CA VAL A 90 -16.74 -38.36 -6.74
C VAL A 90 -17.10 -39.54 -7.64
N LEU A 91 -16.70 -40.75 -7.23
CA LEU A 91 -17.04 -41.99 -7.92
C LEU A 91 -18.31 -42.58 -7.33
N HIS A 92 -19.47 -42.10 -7.82
CA HIS A 92 -20.81 -42.46 -7.32
C HIS A 92 -21.05 -43.97 -7.21
N GLU A 93 -20.52 -44.76 -8.15
CA GLU A 93 -20.70 -46.22 -8.18
C GLU A 93 -19.95 -46.95 -7.05
N ARG A 94 -18.83 -46.40 -6.58
CA ARG A 94 -17.95 -47.03 -5.58
C ARG A 94 -18.07 -46.40 -4.20
N ARG A 95 -18.79 -45.27 -4.06
CA ARG A 95 -18.82 -44.44 -2.85
C ARG A 95 -17.41 -44.05 -2.37
N GLU A 96 -16.51 -43.86 -3.32
CA GLU A 96 -15.12 -43.48 -3.09
C GLU A 96 -14.89 -42.07 -3.64
N ALA A 97 -13.98 -41.34 -2.98
CA ALA A 97 -13.51 -40.06 -3.45
C ALA A 97 -12.00 -40.15 -3.66
N GLU A 98 -11.54 -39.77 -4.83
CA GLU A 98 -10.12 -39.70 -5.18
C GLU A 98 -9.71 -38.25 -5.35
N LYS A 99 -8.43 -37.93 -5.10
CA LYS A 99 -7.92 -36.57 -5.29
C LYS A 99 -8.12 -36.15 -6.75
N PHE A 100 -8.71 -34.98 -6.96
CA PHE A 100 -8.86 -34.39 -8.29
C PHE A 100 -7.69 -33.45 -8.55
N GLU A 101 -7.13 -33.48 -9.76
CA GLU A 101 -6.14 -32.49 -10.17
C GLU A 101 -6.85 -31.25 -10.70
N TRP A 102 -7.25 -30.36 -9.79
CA TRP A 102 -7.82 -29.08 -10.18
C TRP A 102 -6.77 -28.20 -10.85
N ARG A 103 -7.16 -27.62 -11.99
CA ARG A 103 -6.36 -26.66 -12.76
C ARG A 103 -7.10 -25.34 -12.87
N LEU A 104 -6.33 -24.26 -12.94
CA LEU A 104 -6.88 -22.93 -13.12
C LEU A 104 -7.66 -22.85 -14.44
N PRO A 105 -8.87 -22.23 -14.44
CA PRO A 105 -9.65 -22.04 -15.66
C PRO A 105 -8.89 -21.35 -16.80
N SER A 106 -7.98 -20.42 -16.47
CA SER A 106 -7.13 -19.72 -17.44
C SER A 106 -6.01 -20.59 -18.02
N GLY A 107 -5.61 -21.67 -17.35
CA GLY A 107 -4.41 -22.44 -17.68
C GLY A 107 -3.08 -21.69 -17.43
N GLU A 108 -3.12 -20.52 -16.80
CA GLU A 108 -1.95 -19.71 -16.48
C GLU A 108 -1.36 -20.06 -15.10
N ALA A 109 -0.19 -19.48 -14.77
CA ALA A 109 0.48 -19.71 -13.49
C ALA A 109 -0.32 -19.21 -12.27
N TYR A 110 -1.27 -18.29 -12.50
CA TYR A 110 -2.26 -17.78 -11.56
C TYR A 110 -3.47 -17.27 -12.35
N GLN A 111 -4.62 -17.06 -11.70
CA GLN A 111 -5.75 -16.35 -12.29
C GLN A 111 -6.19 -15.22 -11.37
N LYS A 112 -6.48 -14.05 -11.91
CA LYS A 112 -6.96 -12.89 -11.15
C LYS A 112 -8.30 -12.40 -11.70
N VAL A 113 -9.25 -12.10 -10.81
CA VAL A 113 -10.57 -11.55 -11.17
C VAL A 113 -10.96 -10.42 -10.22
N GLN A 114 -11.62 -9.38 -10.76
CA GLN A 114 -12.21 -8.32 -9.93
C GLN A 114 -13.57 -8.79 -9.40
N LEU A 115 -13.75 -8.75 -8.07
CA LEU A 115 -15.02 -9.06 -7.44
C LEU A 115 -16.00 -7.88 -7.55
N SER A 116 -17.28 -8.22 -7.69
CA SER A 116 -18.35 -7.22 -7.67
C SER A 116 -18.66 -6.77 -6.23
N GLY A 117 -19.18 -5.56 -6.05
CA GLY A 117 -19.56 -5.04 -4.72
C GLY A 117 -20.50 -5.96 -3.94
N GLY A 118 -21.40 -6.67 -4.63
CA GLY A 118 -22.30 -7.65 -3.99
C GLY A 118 -21.58 -8.91 -3.48
N SER A 119 -20.63 -9.44 -4.26
CA SER A 119 -19.80 -10.58 -3.85
C SER A 119 -18.85 -10.22 -2.72
N LEU A 120 -18.35 -8.98 -2.71
CA LEU A 120 -17.58 -8.49 -1.59
C LEU A 120 -18.42 -8.54 -0.31
N ALA A 121 -19.62 -7.96 -0.35
CA ALA A 121 -20.52 -7.88 0.81
C ALA A 121 -20.90 -9.26 1.39
N SER A 122 -21.14 -10.28 0.57
CA SER A 122 -21.45 -11.64 1.03
C SER A 122 -20.27 -12.30 1.75
N ILE A 123 -19.05 -12.18 1.18
CA ILE A 123 -17.81 -12.70 1.79
C ILE A 123 -17.60 -12.07 3.18
N ILE A 124 -17.81 -10.76 3.27
CA ILE A 124 -17.67 -9.99 4.51
C ILE A 124 -18.67 -10.44 5.55
N GLN A 125 -19.94 -10.60 5.16
CA GLN A 125 -20.99 -11.03 6.08
C GLN A 125 -20.61 -12.37 6.71
N HIS A 126 -20.19 -13.34 5.88
CA HIS A 126 -19.80 -14.67 6.32
C HIS A 126 -18.69 -14.66 7.38
N TRP A 127 -17.62 -13.87 7.18
CA TRP A 127 -16.51 -13.79 8.15
C TRP A 127 -16.79 -12.86 9.35
N SER A 128 -17.76 -11.96 9.25
CA SER A 128 -18.20 -11.16 10.40
C SER A 128 -19.09 -11.95 11.37
N GLU A 129 -19.65 -13.08 10.92
CA GLU A 129 -20.56 -13.95 11.66
C GLU A 129 -19.86 -15.21 12.23
N GLU A 130 -18.54 -15.33 12.10
CA GLU A 130 -17.72 -16.50 12.54
C GLU A 130 -17.70 -16.76 14.07
N ASP A 131 -18.55 -16.08 14.84
CA ASP A 131 -18.80 -16.32 16.27
C ASP A 131 -20.02 -17.24 16.50
N THR A 132 -20.26 -18.20 15.60
CA THR A 132 -21.24 -19.25 15.85
C THR A 132 -20.62 -20.33 16.72
N GLN A 133 -21.13 -20.52 17.95
CA GLN A 133 -20.77 -21.65 18.82
C GLN A 133 -21.05 -23.03 18.18
N ASP A 134 -21.82 -23.08 17.08
CA ASP A 134 -22.08 -24.27 16.29
C ASP A 134 -21.03 -24.48 15.18
N GLN A 135 -20.14 -25.44 15.40
CA GLN A 135 -19.10 -25.84 14.44
C GLN A 135 -19.66 -26.32 13.10
N SER A 136 -20.87 -26.88 13.09
CA SER A 136 -21.51 -27.40 11.87
C SER A 136 -21.96 -26.26 10.96
N ALA A 137 -22.53 -25.20 11.55
CA ALA A 137 -22.93 -24.01 10.83
C ALA A 137 -21.73 -23.31 10.19
N GLY A 138 -20.63 -23.16 10.94
CA GLY A 138 -19.37 -22.61 10.41
C GLY A 138 -18.79 -23.43 9.25
N TRP A 139 -18.81 -24.76 9.34
CA TRP A 139 -18.36 -25.63 8.25
C TRP A 139 -19.20 -25.45 6.97
N VAL A 140 -20.53 -25.41 7.09
CA VAL A 140 -21.42 -25.20 5.95
C VAL A 140 -21.20 -23.84 5.31
N GLY A 141 -21.07 -22.78 6.12
CA GLY A 141 -20.83 -21.43 5.59
C GLY A 141 -19.46 -21.31 4.90
N ASN A 142 -18.39 -21.88 5.47
CA ASN A 142 -17.07 -21.90 4.83
C ASN A 142 -17.09 -22.64 3.49
N GLN A 143 -17.86 -23.72 3.42
CA GLN A 143 -18.03 -24.48 2.20
C GLN A 143 -18.83 -23.69 1.15
N HIS A 144 -19.87 -22.97 1.56
CA HIS A 144 -20.64 -22.07 0.69
C HIS A 144 -19.76 -20.96 0.09
N LEU A 145 -18.97 -20.29 0.95
CA LEU A 145 -18.04 -19.25 0.55
C LEU A 145 -17.03 -19.74 -0.50
N LEU A 146 -16.43 -20.91 -0.28
CA LEU A 146 -15.50 -21.50 -1.24
C LEU A 146 -16.12 -21.64 -2.63
N TYR A 147 -17.35 -22.16 -2.72
CA TYR A 147 -18.04 -22.30 -4.00
C TYR A 147 -18.43 -20.96 -4.62
N GLU A 148 -18.75 -19.94 -3.82
CA GLU A 148 -18.97 -18.58 -4.33
C GLU A 148 -17.71 -18.00 -4.96
N LEU A 149 -16.56 -18.13 -4.29
CA LEU A 149 -15.27 -17.67 -4.81
C LEU A 149 -14.89 -18.40 -6.10
N LEU A 150 -15.03 -19.73 -6.12
CA LEU A 150 -14.79 -20.53 -7.33
C LEU A 150 -15.71 -20.10 -8.47
N ARG A 151 -17.01 -19.87 -8.20
CA ARG A 151 -17.95 -19.38 -9.21
C ARG A 151 -17.51 -18.05 -9.84
N ASN A 152 -16.94 -17.14 -9.05
CA ASN A 152 -16.40 -15.88 -9.58
C ASN A 152 -15.20 -16.08 -10.52
N LEU A 153 -14.38 -17.13 -10.31
CA LEU A 153 -13.27 -17.48 -11.21
C LEU A 153 -13.73 -18.09 -12.53
N TYR A 154 -14.77 -18.92 -12.50
CA TYR A 154 -15.32 -19.57 -13.70
C TYR A 154 -16.26 -18.66 -14.51
N ARG A 155 -16.63 -17.50 -13.99
CA ARG A 155 -17.47 -16.55 -14.72
C ARG A 155 -16.67 -16.01 -15.91
N LYS A 156 -17.11 -16.31 -17.14
CA LYS A 156 -16.50 -15.80 -18.37
C LYS A 156 -16.34 -14.28 -18.27
N GLN A 157 -15.10 -13.83 -18.11
CA GLN A 157 -14.74 -12.45 -18.41
C GLN A 157 -14.71 -12.30 -19.94
N PRO A 158 -15.13 -11.16 -20.51
CA PRO A 158 -14.97 -10.92 -21.94
C PRO A 158 -13.48 -11.09 -22.31
N ASP A 159 -13.22 -11.92 -23.32
CA ASP A 159 -11.90 -12.42 -23.73
C ASP A 159 -10.77 -11.38 -23.61
N ASN A 160 -9.78 -11.72 -22.79
CA ASN A 160 -8.50 -11.03 -22.70
C ASN A 160 -7.41 -11.84 -23.41
N GLU A 161 -7.74 -12.48 -24.55
CA GLU A 161 -6.79 -13.27 -25.35
C GLU A 161 -5.52 -12.45 -25.66
N LEU A 162 -4.38 -13.12 -25.53
CA LEU A 162 -2.99 -12.73 -25.82
C LEU A 162 -2.81 -11.76 -27.02
N LYS A 163 -3.11 -10.48 -26.83
CA LYS A 163 -2.79 -9.45 -27.82
C LYS A 163 -1.26 -9.27 -27.94
N PRO A 164 -0.72 -8.96 -29.14
CA PRO A 164 0.68 -8.52 -29.35
C PRO A 164 1.12 -7.40 -28.41
N GLU A 165 0.15 -6.67 -27.87
CA GLU A 165 0.28 -5.65 -26.83
C GLU A 165 0.98 -6.16 -25.57
N HIS A 166 0.69 -7.39 -25.12
CA HIS A 166 1.38 -8.00 -23.99
C HIS A 166 2.86 -8.30 -24.30
N GLY A 167 3.19 -8.62 -25.56
CA GLY A 167 4.58 -8.82 -25.98
C GLY A 167 5.41 -7.54 -25.90
N ILE A 168 4.82 -6.40 -26.26
CA ILE A 168 5.48 -5.10 -26.13
C ILE A 168 5.66 -4.74 -24.65
N LEU A 169 4.67 -4.98 -23.80
CA LEU A 169 4.79 -4.75 -22.35
C LEU A 169 5.93 -5.58 -21.75
N ARG A 170 6.03 -6.88 -22.06
CA ARG A 170 7.15 -7.72 -21.62
C ARG A 170 8.52 -7.18 -22.06
N SER A 171 8.61 -6.65 -23.28
CA SER A 171 9.86 -6.04 -23.76
C SER A 171 10.24 -4.78 -22.98
N ILE A 172 9.26 -4.00 -22.51
CA ILE A 172 9.50 -2.83 -21.66
C ILE A 172 9.91 -3.27 -20.27
N ASP A 173 9.27 -4.28 -19.70
CA ASP A 173 9.66 -4.83 -18.40
C ASP A 173 11.12 -5.29 -18.44
N TYR A 174 11.51 -5.97 -19.53
CA TYR A 174 12.91 -6.33 -19.78
C TYR A 174 13.83 -5.10 -19.85
N MET A 175 13.45 -4.06 -20.60
CA MET A 175 14.22 -2.80 -20.63
C MET A 175 14.38 -2.21 -19.22
N GLN A 176 13.34 -2.24 -18.41
CA GLN A 176 13.33 -1.64 -17.09
C GLN A 176 14.16 -2.42 -16.07
N GLN A 177 14.27 -3.74 -16.24
CA GLN A 177 15.07 -4.63 -15.38
C GLN A 177 16.55 -4.67 -15.77
N HIS A 178 16.86 -4.47 -17.06
CA HIS A 178 18.22 -4.61 -17.60
C HIS A 178 18.74 -3.33 -18.25
N TYR A 179 18.25 -2.16 -17.82
CA TYR A 179 18.57 -0.88 -18.47
C TYR A 179 20.05 -0.54 -18.44
N ASP A 180 20.80 -1.04 -17.46
CA ASP A 180 22.23 -0.88 -17.29
C ASP A 180 23.05 -1.69 -18.32
N GLN A 181 22.43 -2.63 -19.03
CA GLN A 181 23.08 -3.54 -19.98
C GLN A 181 22.88 -3.10 -21.43
N VAL A 182 23.70 -3.62 -22.35
CA VAL A 182 23.53 -3.40 -23.79
C VAL A 182 22.29 -4.16 -24.29
N ILE A 183 21.23 -3.42 -24.64
CA ILE A 183 19.98 -3.97 -25.16
C ILE A 183 19.88 -3.68 -26.65
N THR A 184 19.52 -4.69 -27.44
CA THR A 184 19.32 -4.54 -28.89
C THR A 184 17.84 -4.59 -29.28
N ARG A 185 17.49 -3.95 -30.40
CA ARG A 185 16.15 -4.04 -30.98
C ARG A 185 15.73 -5.49 -31.27
N THR A 186 16.67 -6.32 -31.75
CA THR A 186 16.40 -7.71 -32.12
C THR A 186 15.97 -8.52 -30.90
N GLN A 187 16.66 -8.34 -29.78
CA GLN A 187 16.33 -8.98 -28.51
C GLN A 187 14.93 -8.58 -28.01
N LEU A 188 14.61 -7.29 -28.06
CA LEU A 188 13.30 -6.78 -27.63
C LEU A 188 12.15 -7.31 -28.50
N ALA A 189 12.38 -7.41 -29.81
CA ALA A 189 11.42 -7.97 -30.74
C ALA A 189 11.19 -9.47 -30.50
N GLN A 190 12.25 -10.21 -30.17
CA GLN A 190 12.17 -11.62 -29.79
C GLN A 190 11.35 -11.83 -28.50
N ILE A 191 11.55 -10.99 -27.47
CA ILE A 191 10.75 -11.01 -26.23
C ILE A 191 9.26 -10.71 -26.53
N ALA A 192 9.02 -9.78 -27.46
CA ALA A 192 7.68 -9.44 -27.90
C ALA A 192 7.04 -10.49 -28.83
N GLY A 193 7.79 -11.49 -29.30
CA GLY A 193 7.31 -12.54 -30.20
C GLY A 193 7.03 -12.06 -31.63
N ILE A 194 7.62 -10.96 -32.07
CA ILE A 194 7.36 -10.34 -33.39
C ILE A 194 8.66 -9.92 -34.09
N SER A 195 8.58 -9.62 -35.40
CA SER A 195 9.76 -9.20 -36.16
C SER A 195 10.28 -7.83 -35.70
N PRO A 196 11.61 -7.54 -35.81
CA PRO A 196 12.20 -6.27 -35.37
C PRO A 196 11.58 -5.02 -36.02
N TRP A 197 11.11 -5.15 -37.27
CA TRP A 197 10.43 -4.08 -37.98
C TRP A 197 9.03 -3.84 -37.41
N HIS A 198 8.25 -4.91 -37.21
CA HIS A 198 6.90 -4.80 -36.64
C HIS A 198 6.95 -4.28 -35.20
N TYR A 199 7.95 -4.71 -34.42
CA TYR A 199 8.20 -4.23 -33.07
C TYR A 199 8.43 -2.72 -33.00
N SER A 200 9.39 -2.20 -33.78
CA SER A 200 9.69 -0.76 -33.76
C SER A 200 8.48 0.09 -34.12
N ARG A 201 7.73 -0.35 -35.14
CA ARG A 201 6.53 0.35 -35.60
C ARG A 201 5.45 0.37 -34.51
N LYS A 202 5.06 -0.80 -34.01
CA LYS A 202 4.03 -0.91 -32.96
C LYS A 202 4.41 -0.21 -31.66
N PHE A 203 5.68 -0.30 -31.27
CA PHE A 203 6.20 0.41 -30.10
C PHE A 203 6.09 1.93 -30.28
N SER A 204 6.53 2.45 -31.41
CA SER A 204 6.51 3.89 -31.67
C SER A 204 5.09 4.43 -31.81
N GLU A 205 4.18 3.69 -32.44
CA GLU A 205 2.74 4.02 -32.52
C GLU A 205 2.12 4.16 -31.12
N ARG A 206 2.55 3.34 -30.15
CA ARG A 206 2.00 3.34 -28.78
C ARG A 206 2.67 4.33 -27.83
N TYR A 207 3.99 4.46 -27.88
CA TYR A 207 4.78 5.23 -26.90
C TYR A 207 5.37 6.52 -27.46
N GLY A 208 5.02 6.86 -28.71
CA GLY A 208 5.42 8.10 -29.40
C GLY A 208 6.92 8.21 -29.71
N LYS A 209 7.72 7.18 -29.45
CA LYS A 209 9.18 7.19 -29.66
C LYS A 209 9.73 5.79 -29.97
N PRO A 210 10.87 5.68 -30.69
CA PRO A 210 11.51 4.40 -30.98
C PRO A 210 11.96 3.65 -29.71
N PRO A 211 12.03 2.30 -29.73
CA PRO A 211 12.36 1.50 -28.55
C PRO A 211 13.69 1.86 -27.86
N LEU A 212 14.77 2.06 -28.64
CA LEU A 212 16.07 2.40 -28.08
C LEU A 212 16.15 3.84 -27.58
N ASP A 213 15.33 4.72 -28.15
CA ASP A 213 15.19 6.09 -27.66
C ASP A 213 14.40 6.14 -26.34
N TYR A 214 13.35 5.31 -26.23
CA TYR A 214 12.67 5.06 -24.96
C TYR A 214 13.63 4.53 -23.89
N LEU A 215 14.48 3.56 -24.23
CA LEU A 215 15.49 3.04 -23.30
C LEU A 215 16.47 4.15 -22.87
N ALA A 216 16.96 4.97 -23.79
CA ALA A 216 17.84 6.10 -23.45
C ALA A 216 17.17 7.10 -22.51
N HIS A 217 15.89 7.41 -22.72
CA HIS A 217 15.10 8.24 -21.81
C HIS A 217 14.95 7.59 -20.44
N TYR A 218 14.67 6.29 -20.39
CA TYR A 218 14.56 5.55 -19.14
C TYR A 218 15.89 5.53 -18.37
N ARG A 219 17.03 5.38 -19.05
CA ARG A 219 18.36 5.46 -18.44
C ARG A 219 18.65 6.85 -17.87
N ILE A 220 18.32 7.92 -18.60
CA ILE A 220 18.47 9.29 -18.09
C ILE A 220 17.56 9.52 -16.89
N TYR A 221 16.33 9.00 -16.93
CA TYR A 221 15.43 9.03 -15.79
C TYR A 221 16.03 8.34 -14.55
N ARG A 222 16.57 7.13 -14.69
CA ARG A 222 17.27 6.43 -13.59
C ARG A 222 18.49 7.21 -13.11
N ALA A 223 19.21 7.88 -14.01
CA ALA A 223 20.31 8.76 -13.65
C ALA A 223 19.86 10.01 -12.89
N GLN A 224 18.70 10.59 -13.22
CA GLN A 224 18.10 11.70 -12.45
C GLN A 224 17.81 11.27 -11.02
N GLU A 225 17.25 10.06 -10.82
CA GLU A 225 17.04 9.49 -9.48
C GLU A 225 18.37 9.30 -8.75
N GLU A 226 19.35 8.62 -9.34
CA GLU A 226 20.67 8.39 -8.72
C GLU A 226 21.41 9.69 -8.38
N LEU A 227 21.27 10.73 -9.21
CA LEU A 227 21.82 12.06 -8.95
C LEU A 227 21.20 12.75 -7.75
N LEU A 228 19.97 12.40 -7.36
CA LEU A 228 19.29 12.98 -6.21
C LEU A 228 19.41 12.10 -4.96
N LEU A 229 19.53 10.78 -5.16
CA LEU A 229 19.60 9.80 -4.08
C LEU A 229 21.03 9.55 -3.56
N THR A 230 22.08 9.93 -4.29
CA THR A 230 23.46 9.56 -3.94
C THR A 230 24.44 10.74 -4.08
N THR A 231 25.65 10.57 -3.53
CA THR A 231 26.80 11.47 -3.76
C THR A 231 27.72 10.98 -4.88
N ALA A 232 27.28 10.01 -5.69
CA ALA A 232 28.09 9.42 -6.75
C ALA A 232 28.47 10.44 -7.81
N THR A 233 29.63 10.24 -8.43
CA THR A 233 30.09 11.15 -9.49
C THR A 233 29.27 10.95 -10.76
N SER A 234 29.22 11.96 -11.64
CA SER A 234 28.53 11.82 -12.93
C SER A 234 29.09 10.68 -13.79
N GLN A 235 30.36 10.32 -13.60
CA GLN A 235 30.99 9.19 -14.27
C GLN A 235 30.45 7.84 -13.75
N ASP A 236 30.33 7.70 -12.44
CA ASP A 236 29.77 6.49 -11.82
C ASP A 236 28.29 6.32 -12.21
N ILE A 237 27.54 7.41 -12.19
CA ILE A 237 26.11 7.42 -12.55
C ILE A 237 25.91 7.09 -14.03
N ALA A 238 26.75 7.60 -14.92
CA ALA A 238 26.73 7.24 -16.34
C ALA A 238 26.87 5.72 -16.51
N LYS A 239 27.91 5.13 -15.89
CA LYS A 239 28.19 3.68 -15.96
C LYS A 239 27.04 2.86 -15.39
N LYS A 240 26.55 3.22 -14.20
CA LYS A 240 25.43 2.53 -13.52
C LYS A 240 24.11 2.62 -14.30
N SER A 241 23.94 3.67 -15.11
CA SER A 241 22.76 3.87 -15.95
C SER A 241 22.90 3.27 -17.34
N GLY A 242 23.96 2.50 -17.61
CA GLY A 242 24.17 1.82 -18.90
C GLY A 242 24.75 2.71 -20.00
N PHE A 243 25.37 3.84 -19.65
CA PHE A 243 26.15 4.66 -20.60
C PHE A 243 27.63 4.31 -20.50
N GLU A 244 28.24 3.96 -21.64
CA GLU A 244 29.66 3.65 -21.71
C GLU A 244 30.55 4.91 -21.62
N ASP A 245 30.03 6.06 -22.05
CA ASP A 245 30.76 7.33 -22.13
C ASP A 245 30.06 8.42 -21.30
N ALA A 246 30.78 8.99 -20.32
CA ALA A 246 30.28 10.02 -19.41
C ALA A 246 30.00 11.38 -20.10
N HIS A 247 30.72 11.71 -21.18
CA HIS A 247 30.48 12.90 -21.98
C HIS A 247 29.22 12.75 -22.85
N TYR A 248 29.00 11.58 -23.46
CA TYR A 248 27.76 11.25 -24.16
C TYR A 248 26.58 11.27 -23.19
N PHE A 249 26.71 10.65 -22.02
CA PHE A 249 25.73 10.75 -20.93
C PHE A 249 25.43 12.21 -20.59
N SER A 250 26.43 13.03 -20.30
CA SER A 250 26.22 14.43 -19.89
C SER A 250 25.54 15.26 -20.97
N ARG A 251 25.88 15.06 -22.25
CA ARG A 251 25.21 15.71 -23.39
C ARG A 251 23.76 15.26 -23.50
N ARG A 252 23.52 13.95 -23.44
CA ARG A 252 22.17 13.38 -23.54
C ARG A 252 21.30 13.80 -22.35
N PHE A 253 21.86 13.80 -21.15
CA PHE A 253 21.23 14.30 -19.94
C PHE A 253 20.82 15.75 -20.09
N LYS A 254 21.74 16.64 -20.52
CA LYS A 254 21.42 18.06 -20.74
C LYS A 254 20.37 18.25 -21.85
N GLN A 255 20.42 17.46 -22.91
CA GLN A 255 19.44 17.52 -23.99
C GLN A 255 18.02 17.18 -23.51
N LEU A 256 17.88 16.21 -22.62
CA LEU A 256 16.57 15.75 -22.13
C LEU A 256 16.06 16.52 -20.91
N THR A 257 16.96 17.03 -20.07
CA THR A 257 16.60 17.68 -18.80
C THR A 257 16.77 19.20 -18.81
N GLY A 258 17.36 19.76 -19.89
CA GLY A 258 17.68 21.18 -20.03
C GLY A 258 18.95 21.63 -19.30
N VAL A 259 19.44 20.88 -18.31
CA VAL A 259 20.55 21.28 -17.43
C VAL A 259 21.59 20.18 -17.30
N SER A 260 22.82 20.53 -16.91
CA SER A 260 23.86 19.51 -16.65
C SER A 260 23.53 18.67 -15.40
N PRO A 261 24.05 17.44 -15.27
CA PRO A 261 23.88 16.62 -14.06
C PRO A 261 24.17 17.35 -12.74
N LYS A 262 25.21 18.20 -12.71
CA LYS A 262 25.57 19.01 -11.54
C LYS A 262 24.52 20.08 -11.23
N GLN A 263 24.05 20.80 -12.24
CA GLN A 263 23.01 21.84 -12.09
C GLN A 263 21.63 21.24 -11.78
N TYR A 264 21.38 20.01 -12.23
CA TYR A 264 20.12 19.31 -11.99
C TYR A 264 19.78 19.22 -10.51
N ARG A 265 20.78 18.90 -9.67
CA ARG A 265 20.62 18.86 -8.20
C ARG A 265 20.33 20.24 -7.61
N GLN A 266 21.07 21.25 -8.06
CA GLN A 266 21.00 22.60 -7.48
C GLN A 266 19.71 23.37 -7.79
N THR A 267 19.01 22.99 -8.87
CA THR A 267 17.80 23.69 -9.35
C THR A 267 16.51 22.97 -8.95
N MET A 268 16.59 21.93 -8.12
CA MET A 268 15.44 21.08 -7.79
C MET A 268 14.30 21.87 -7.14
N THR A 269 14.62 22.77 -6.20
CA THR A 269 13.64 23.60 -5.47
C THR A 269 12.96 24.67 -6.34
N GLN A 270 13.47 24.93 -7.55
CA GLN A 270 12.91 25.91 -8.49
C GLN A 270 11.91 25.28 -9.46
N ARG A 271 11.77 23.94 -9.42
CA ARG A 271 10.92 23.21 -10.36
C ARG A 271 9.45 23.31 -9.98
N LYS A 272 8.59 23.18 -10.98
CA LYS A 272 7.16 22.92 -10.80
C LYS A 272 6.94 21.49 -10.27
N ILE A 273 7.13 21.33 -8.96
CA ILE A 273 6.98 20.04 -8.27
C ILE A 273 5.49 19.76 -8.03
N VAL A 274 5.05 18.56 -8.40
CA VAL A 274 3.76 18.01 -7.96
C VAL A 274 4.01 16.89 -6.96
N SER A 275 3.47 17.06 -5.76
CA SER A 275 3.46 16.01 -4.75
C SER A 275 2.33 15.03 -5.03
N LEU A 276 2.61 13.73 -4.97
CA LEU A 276 1.58 12.69 -5.11
C LEU A 276 1.03 12.24 -3.75
N SER A 277 1.39 12.93 -2.65
CA SER A 277 0.95 12.60 -1.29
C SER A 277 0.84 13.87 -0.44
N PRO A 278 -0.26 14.07 0.32
CA PRO A 278 -0.42 15.21 1.21
C PRO A 278 0.72 15.37 2.23
N ILE A 279 1.15 14.28 2.88
CA ILE A 279 2.23 14.29 3.87
C ILE A 279 3.53 14.80 3.25
N CYS A 280 3.88 14.32 2.05
CA CYS A 280 5.05 14.80 1.33
C CYS A 280 4.92 16.30 1.00
N GLY A 281 3.75 16.74 0.55
CA GLY A 281 3.44 18.16 0.32
C GLY A 281 3.66 19.04 1.55
N GLU A 282 3.15 18.59 2.70
CA GLU A 282 3.29 19.27 3.98
C GLU A 282 4.76 19.41 4.41
N MET A 283 5.53 18.32 4.29
CA MET A 283 6.94 18.31 4.68
C MET A 283 7.80 19.18 3.80
N MET A 284 7.52 19.23 2.48
CA MET A 284 8.17 20.17 1.58
C MET A 284 7.95 21.61 2.03
N ILE A 285 6.71 21.98 2.40
CA ILE A 285 6.39 23.33 2.89
C ILE A 285 7.20 23.67 4.15
N HIS A 286 7.31 22.74 5.11
CA HIS A 286 8.11 22.92 6.32
C HIS A 286 9.62 23.07 6.04
N LEU A 287 10.13 22.42 4.99
CA LEU A 287 11.51 22.60 4.50
C LEU A 287 11.69 23.89 3.68
N GLY A 288 10.63 24.69 3.50
CA GLY A 288 10.65 25.92 2.71
C GLY A 288 10.61 25.68 1.19
N VAL A 289 10.16 24.50 0.76
CA VAL A 289 9.94 24.16 -0.65
C VAL A 289 8.44 24.07 -0.89
N ILE A 290 7.89 25.04 -1.62
CA ILE A 290 6.44 25.06 -1.87
C ILE A 290 6.15 24.22 -3.12
N PRO A 291 5.42 23.08 -3.01
CA PRO A 291 5.00 22.34 -4.19
C PRO A 291 4.01 23.17 -5.00
N HIS A 292 4.03 23.03 -6.32
CA HIS A 292 3.06 23.71 -7.17
C HIS A 292 1.65 23.10 -7.03
N ALA A 293 1.59 21.77 -6.96
CA ALA A 293 0.34 21.06 -6.72
C ALA A 293 0.55 19.82 -5.84
N VAL A 294 -0.53 19.33 -5.26
CA VAL A 294 -0.56 18.11 -4.45
C VAL A 294 -1.78 17.29 -4.84
N VAL A 295 -1.57 15.99 -5.08
CA VAL A 295 -2.67 15.04 -5.28
C VAL A 295 -3.29 14.73 -3.92
N VAL A 296 -4.61 14.87 -3.84
CA VAL A 296 -5.37 14.68 -2.60
C VAL A 296 -6.57 13.79 -2.85
N THR A 297 -6.92 12.98 -1.86
CA THR A 297 -8.20 12.28 -1.81
C THR A 297 -9.11 13.07 -0.87
N PRO A 298 -10.13 13.79 -1.36
CA PRO A 298 -10.86 14.77 -0.54
C PRO A 298 -11.44 14.22 0.76
N ILE A 299 -11.91 12.97 0.76
CA ILE A 299 -12.49 12.30 1.93
C ILE A 299 -11.44 11.95 3.02
N LEU A 300 -10.16 11.86 2.65
CA LEU A 300 -9.04 11.53 3.55
C LEU A 300 -8.16 12.75 3.86
N LEU A 301 -8.39 13.89 3.19
CA LEU A 301 -7.56 15.08 3.36
C LEU A 301 -7.87 15.74 4.71
N SER A 302 -6.85 15.82 5.56
CA SER A 302 -6.98 16.46 6.88
C SER A 302 -7.28 17.97 6.76
N PRO A 303 -8.00 18.56 7.73
CA PRO A 303 -8.24 20.00 7.75
C PRO A 303 -6.95 20.82 7.76
N HIS A 304 -5.95 20.42 8.54
CA HIS A 304 -4.68 21.16 8.64
C HIS A 304 -3.89 21.12 7.32
N HIS A 305 -3.88 19.99 6.60
CA HIS A 305 -3.28 19.93 5.27
C HIS A 305 -3.99 20.87 4.31
N ARG A 306 -5.33 20.84 4.28
CA ARG A 306 -6.12 21.72 3.43
C ARG A 306 -5.82 23.20 3.71
N GLU A 307 -5.83 23.59 4.98
CA GLU A 307 -5.49 24.96 5.41
C GLU A 307 -4.07 25.34 4.99
N GLN A 308 -3.09 24.46 5.21
CA GLN A 308 -1.70 24.71 4.87
C GLN A 308 -1.48 24.84 3.37
N PHE A 309 -2.11 23.99 2.55
CA PHE A 309 -2.03 24.07 1.09
C PHE A 309 -2.67 25.34 0.55
N LEU A 310 -3.85 25.73 1.07
CA LEU A 310 -4.49 26.98 0.71
C LEU A 310 -3.64 28.19 1.09
N ALA A 311 -3.05 28.20 2.29
CA ALA A 311 -2.22 29.29 2.79
C ALA A 311 -0.96 29.52 1.93
N HIS A 312 -0.44 28.47 1.30
CA HIS A 312 0.75 28.53 0.44
C HIS A 312 0.42 28.57 -1.06
N GLY A 313 -0.86 28.64 -1.43
CA GLY A 313 -1.28 28.68 -2.84
C GLY A 313 -1.00 27.39 -3.61
N VAL A 314 -0.92 26.25 -2.92
CA VAL A 314 -0.70 24.93 -3.54
C VAL A 314 -2.01 24.45 -4.17
N GLN A 315 -1.98 24.10 -5.46
CA GLN A 315 -3.14 23.55 -6.15
C GLN A 315 -3.42 22.12 -5.66
N MET A 316 -4.66 21.84 -5.21
CA MET A 316 -5.09 20.49 -4.85
C MET A 316 -5.67 19.78 -6.08
N LEU A 317 -5.09 18.64 -6.46
CA LEU A 317 -5.57 17.78 -7.53
C LEU A 317 -6.38 16.65 -6.89
N GLU A 318 -7.70 16.79 -6.91
CA GLU A 318 -8.61 15.86 -6.25
C GLU A 318 -8.77 14.58 -7.07
N VAL A 319 -8.59 13.42 -6.42
CA VAL A 319 -8.74 12.10 -7.03
C VAL A 319 -9.55 11.16 -6.14
N THR A 320 -10.13 10.13 -6.75
CA THR A 320 -10.69 8.96 -6.06
C THR A 320 -9.61 8.22 -5.27
N GLN A 321 -9.97 7.66 -4.11
CA GLN A 321 -9.08 6.85 -3.29
C GLN A 321 -8.52 5.69 -4.15
N TYR A 322 -7.22 5.45 -4.05
CA TYR A 322 -6.50 4.44 -4.83
C TYR A 322 -6.38 4.70 -6.33
N GLU A 323 -6.85 5.82 -6.84
CA GLU A 323 -6.71 6.18 -8.25
C GLU A 323 -5.70 7.31 -8.43
N VAL A 324 -5.04 7.32 -9.59
CA VAL A 324 -4.22 8.44 -10.03
C VAL A 324 -4.74 8.88 -11.37
N GLU A 325 -5.35 10.06 -11.40
CA GLU A 325 -5.82 10.66 -12.63
C GLU A 325 -4.66 11.30 -13.40
N ILE A 326 -4.06 10.52 -14.29
CA ILE A 326 -2.89 10.90 -15.09
C ILE A 326 -3.11 12.22 -15.84
N GLU A 327 -4.34 12.47 -16.31
CA GLU A 327 -4.66 13.67 -17.08
C GLU A 327 -4.69 14.93 -16.22
N LEU A 328 -5.17 14.86 -14.97
CA LEU A 328 -5.08 15.99 -14.03
C LEU A 328 -3.61 16.37 -13.79
N VAL A 329 -2.75 15.38 -13.60
CA VAL A 329 -1.31 15.61 -13.44
C VAL A 329 -0.72 16.20 -14.72
N ARG A 330 -1.12 15.73 -15.91
CA ARG A 330 -0.63 16.23 -17.20
C ARG A 330 -0.98 17.71 -17.42
N GLN A 331 -2.20 18.12 -17.09
CA GLN A 331 -2.67 19.49 -17.25
C GLN A 331 -1.88 20.51 -16.43
N VAL A 332 -1.34 20.08 -15.27
CA VAL A 332 -0.48 20.91 -14.44
C VAL A 332 0.91 21.10 -15.07
N GLN A 333 1.29 20.33 -16.10
CA GLN A 333 2.61 20.43 -16.75
C GLN A 333 3.77 20.41 -15.73
N PRO A 334 3.85 19.40 -14.84
CA PRO A 334 4.88 19.32 -13.82
C PRO A 334 6.27 19.23 -14.46
N GLU A 335 7.27 19.75 -13.75
CA GLU A 335 8.69 19.55 -14.09
C GLU A 335 9.32 18.44 -13.26
N MET A 336 8.61 18.01 -12.21
CA MET A 336 8.98 16.90 -11.34
C MET A 336 7.76 16.38 -10.57
N LEU A 337 7.72 15.08 -10.35
CA LEU A 337 6.75 14.40 -9.51
C LEU A 337 7.48 13.80 -8.31
N ILE A 338 6.90 13.90 -7.11
CA ILE A 338 7.45 13.29 -5.91
C ILE A 338 6.35 12.57 -5.16
N GLY A 339 6.54 11.31 -4.83
CA GLY A 339 5.60 10.59 -3.98
C GLY A 339 5.81 9.10 -3.97
N ASN A 340 4.93 8.40 -3.28
CA ASN A 340 5.02 6.96 -3.07
C ASN A 340 3.96 6.17 -3.82
N VAL A 341 4.28 4.90 -4.02
CA VAL A 341 3.40 3.78 -4.37
C VAL A 341 2.43 4.07 -5.52
N LEU A 342 2.93 3.77 -6.71
CA LEU A 342 2.18 3.70 -7.94
C LEU A 342 2.41 2.31 -8.53
N THR A 343 1.44 1.76 -9.26
CA THR A 343 1.71 0.56 -10.07
C THR A 343 2.78 0.90 -11.11
N GLU A 344 3.56 -0.08 -11.59
CA GLU A 344 4.56 0.23 -12.63
C GLU A 344 3.92 0.77 -13.91
N GLU A 345 2.68 0.40 -14.17
CA GLU A 345 1.83 0.99 -15.22
C GLU A 345 1.65 2.50 -14.99
N VAL A 346 1.15 2.90 -13.82
CA VAL A 346 0.96 4.31 -13.47
C VAL A 346 2.29 5.06 -13.45
N LYS A 347 3.37 4.47 -12.92
CA LYS A 347 4.72 5.08 -13.00
C LYS A 347 5.14 5.28 -14.44
N ARG A 348 4.91 4.30 -15.32
CA ARG A 348 5.26 4.37 -16.74
C ARG A 348 4.53 5.50 -17.43
N GLU A 349 3.25 5.68 -17.14
CA GLU A 349 2.45 6.78 -17.68
C GLU A 349 2.90 8.14 -17.15
N LEU A 350 3.08 8.29 -15.83
CA LEU A 350 3.54 9.53 -15.23
C LEU A 350 4.95 9.94 -15.70
N ARG A 351 5.85 8.96 -15.95
CA ARG A 351 7.17 9.20 -16.56
C ARG A 351 7.08 9.79 -17.98
N THR A 352 5.95 9.67 -18.67
CA THR A 352 5.72 10.37 -19.94
C THR A 352 5.44 11.85 -19.76
N ILE A 353 5.07 12.28 -18.56
CA ILE A 353 4.76 13.66 -18.20
C ILE A 353 6.00 14.35 -17.64
N ALA A 354 6.59 13.80 -16.57
CA ALA A 354 7.74 14.39 -15.89
C ALA A 354 8.58 13.34 -15.15
N PRO A 355 9.85 13.64 -14.81
CA PRO A 355 10.64 12.80 -13.92
C PRO A 355 9.95 12.62 -12.58
N ILE A 356 9.82 11.37 -12.14
CA ILE A 356 9.22 10.99 -10.85
C ILE A 356 10.25 10.44 -9.86
N LEU A 357 10.27 10.98 -8.65
CA LEU A 357 11.01 10.43 -7.51
C LEU A 357 10.06 9.63 -6.63
N THR A 358 10.47 8.39 -6.34
CA THR A 358 9.72 7.44 -5.51
C THR A 358 10.59 6.86 -4.41
N GLY A 359 10.00 6.08 -3.51
CA GLY A 359 10.74 5.44 -2.42
C GLY A 359 10.94 6.36 -1.22
N LEU A 360 9.95 7.23 -0.95
CA LEU A 360 9.87 7.96 0.30
C LEU A 360 9.74 6.98 1.47
N HIS A 361 10.40 7.26 2.58
CA HIS A 361 10.15 6.55 3.83
C HIS A 361 8.70 6.75 4.30
N GLN A 362 8.15 5.82 5.08
CA GLN A 362 6.79 5.91 5.60
C GLN A 362 6.71 6.75 6.88
N ASP A 363 7.79 6.80 7.64
CA ASP A 363 7.87 7.55 8.90
C ASP A 363 8.36 8.99 8.69
N VAL A 364 7.89 9.89 9.56
CA VAL A 364 8.10 11.33 9.43
C VAL A 364 9.57 11.70 9.51
N GLU A 365 10.32 11.23 10.50
CA GLU A 365 11.74 11.61 10.64
C GLU A 365 12.61 11.12 9.46
N PRO A 366 12.57 9.84 9.04
CA PRO A 366 13.33 9.40 7.87
C PRO A 366 12.90 10.10 6.58
N MET A 367 11.60 10.34 6.37
CA MET A 367 11.11 11.04 5.18
C MET A 367 11.58 12.50 5.18
N LEU A 368 11.57 13.18 6.34
CA LEU A 368 12.06 14.55 6.49
C LEU A 368 13.52 14.67 6.09
N ASN A 369 14.37 13.79 6.63
CA ASN A 369 15.80 13.76 6.30
C ASN A 369 16.04 13.44 4.82
N GLN A 370 15.25 12.54 4.24
CA GLN A 370 15.34 12.20 2.82
C GLN A 370 14.98 13.37 1.91
N LEU A 371 13.85 14.03 2.17
CA LEU A 371 13.44 15.23 1.43
C LEU A 371 14.46 16.37 1.61
N ALA A 372 14.97 16.55 2.83
CA ALA A 372 15.98 17.55 3.12
C ALA A 372 17.27 17.32 2.33
N ALA A 373 17.74 16.08 2.22
CA ALA A 373 18.89 15.74 1.39
C ALA A 373 18.64 16.02 -0.10
N TRP A 374 17.42 15.78 -0.60
CA TRP A 374 17.07 16.07 -1.99
C TRP A 374 17.03 17.57 -2.29
N PHE A 375 16.53 18.36 -1.34
CA PHE A 375 16.35 19.81 -1.50
C PHE A 375 17.50 20.66 -0.97
N LEU A 376 18.53 20.03 -0.38
CA LEU A 376 19.65 20.71 0.30
C LEU A 376 19.14 21.60 1.46
N LYS A 377 18.34 21.00 2.33
CA LYS A 377 17.60 21.62 3.45
C LYS A 377 17.87 20.92 4.79
N GLU A 378 19.08 20.38 4.95
CA GLU A 378 19.48 19.58 6.11
C GLU A 378 19.44 20.38 7.43
N GLU A 379 19.77 21.67 7.38
CA GLU A 379 19.71 22.57 8.56
C GLU A 379 18.25 22.85 9.00
N GLU A 380 17.33 23.05 8.04
CA GLU A 380 15.90 23.15 8.32
C GLU A 380 15.35 21.87 8.95
N ALA A 381 15.70 20.70 8.38
CA ALA A 381 15.31 19.41 8.93
C ALA A 381 15.83 19.19 10.35
N HIS A 382 17.10 19.54 10.62
CA HIS A 382 17.67 19.43 11.96
C HIS A 382 16.90 20.27 12.99
N ARG A 383 16.51 21.51 12.63
CA ARG A 383 15.70 22.37 13.52
C ARG A 383 14.32 21.77 13.81
N LEU A 384 13.64 21.27 12.78
CA LEU A 384 12.33 20.62 12.91
C LEU A 384 12.41 19.36 13.80
N HIS A 385 13.46 18.57 13.62
CA HIS A 385 13.72 17.37 14.42
C HIS A 385 13.90 17.69 15.91
N GLU A 386 14.71 18.70 16.23
CA GLU A 386 14.92 19.12 17.62
C GLU A 386 13.65 19.70 18.24
N GLN A 387 12.82 20.42 17.45
CA GLN A 387 11.51 20.87 17.89
C GLN A 387 10.59 19.67 18.23
N MET A 388 10.44 18.71 17.31
CA MET A 388 9.58 17.53 17.52
C MET A 388 10.02 16.72 18.74
N LYS A 389 11.34 16.50 18.92
CA LYS A 389 11.87 15.85 20.12
C LYS A 389 11.54 16.60 21.40
N HIS A 390 11.63 17.93 21.37
CA HIS A 390 11.28 18.76 22.52
C HIS A 390 9.79 18.61 22.87
N GLU A 391 8.90 18.66 21.87
CA GLU A 391 7.46 18.45 22.05
C GLU A 391 7.16 17.09 22.67
N VAL A 392 7.77 16.00 22.15
CA VAL A 392 7.64 14.65 22.70
C VAL A 392 8.14 14.57 24.14
N SER A 393 9.27 15.22 24.47
CA SER A 393 9.83 15.26 25.82
C SER A 393 8.88 15.94 26.81
N VAL A 394 8.28 17.07 26.42
CA VAL A 394 7.27 17.76 27.24
C VAL A 394 6.03 16.89 27.43
N ALA A 395 5.54 16.24 26.38
CA ALA A 395 4.39 15.34 26.46
C ALA A 395 4.65 14.15 27.39
N LYS A 396 5.86 13.57 27.36
CA LYS A 396 6.25 12.50 28.31
C LYS A 396 6.15 12.93 29.75
N GLN A 397 6.60 14.15 30.07
CA GLN A 397 6.52 14.69 31.43
C GLN A 397 5.06 14.82 31.87
N GLN A 398 4.19 15.30 30.99
CA GLN A 398 2.76 15.41 31.26
C GLN A 398 2.06 14.04 31.42
N LEU A 399 2.55 13.01 30.73
CA LEU A 399 2.01 11.65 30.76
C LEU A 399 2.70 10.72 31.77
N GLN A 400 3.61 11.25 32.60
CA GLN A 400 4.47 10.44 33.46
C GLN A 400 3.70 9.49 34.39
N SER A 401 2.58 9.94 34.96
CA SER A 401 1.75 9.12 35.85
C SER A 401 1.17 7.88 35.15
N ILE A 402 0.79 8.03 33.88
CA ILE A 402 0.22 6.96 33.06
C ILE A 402 1.32 5.99 32.66
N ILE A 403 2.45 6.50 32.19
CA ILE A 403 3.62 5.70 31.80
C ILE A 403 4.11 4.86 32.99
N GLN A 404 4.23 5.46 34.18
CA GLN A 404 4.69 4.76 35.40
C GLN A 404 3.69 3.73 35.92
N SER A 405 2.39 3.97 35.75
CA SER A 405 1.34 3.03 36.18
C SER A 405 1.26 1.77 35.29
N THR A 406 2.02 1.72 34.18
CA THR A 406 1.93 0.67 33.16
C THR A 406 0.52 0.51 32.57
N SER A 407 -0.30 1.56 32.67
CA SER A 407 -1.63 1.59 32.05
C SER A 407 -1.49 1.34 30.56
N THR A 408 -2.34 0.47 30.05
CA THR A 408 -2.32 0.06 28.64
C THR A 408 -3.13 1.01 27.78
N VAL A 409 -2.57 1.40 26.63
CA VAL A 409 -3.18 2.25 25.61
C VAL A 409 -3.27 1.45 24.32
N MET A 410 -4.46 1.40 23.72
CA MET A 410 -4.72 0.69 22.48
C MET A 410 -5.40 1.62 21.48
N LEU A 411 -5.02 1.53 20.20
CA LEU A 411 -5.78 2.12 19.09
C LEU A 411 -6.49 0.98 18.34
N LEU A 412 -7.82 1.03 18.33
CA LEU A 412 -8.71 0.15 17.59
C LEU A 412 -9.24 0.90 16.37
N ARG A 413 -9.02 0.33 15.18
CA ARG A 413 -9.68 0.75 13.94
C ARG A 413 -10.93 -0.10 13.74
N VAL A 414 -12.04 0.57 13.47
CA VAL A 414 -13.30 -0.04 13.04
C VAL A 414 -13.42 0.18 11.54
N GLU A 415 -13.41 -0.91 10.78
CA GLU A 415 -13.53 -0.90 9.32
C GLU A 415 -14.92 -1.34 8.88
N ALA A 416 -15.23 -1.19 7.60
CA ALA A 416 -16.44 -1.76 7.03
C ALA A 416 -16.47 -3.30 7.12
N PHE A 417 -15.31 -3.93 7.35
CA PHE A 417 -15.13 -5.38 7.28
C PHE A 417 -14.62 -6.01 8.58
N GLY A 418 -14.74 -5.30 9.71
CA GLY A 418 -14.37 -5.81 11.03
C GLY A 418 -13.55 -4.81 11.84
N TYR A 419 -12.70 -5.33 12.71
CA TYR A 419 -11.88 -4.51 13.60
C TYR A 419 -10.41 -4.88 13.48
N ARG A 420 -9.54 -3.88 13.64
CA ARG A 420 -8.10 -4.05 13.64
C ARG A 420 -7.46 -3.22 14.73
N TYR A 421 -6.29 -3.60 15.20
CA TYR A 421 -5.54 -2.84 16.19
C TYR A 421 -4.19 -2.38 15.64
N LEU A 422 -3.76 -1.19 16.05
CA LEU A 422 -2.46 -0.65 15.70
C LEU A 422 -1.35 -1.46 16.39
N GLY A 423 -0.43 -2.04 15.62
CA GLY A 423 0.69 -2.80 16.15
C GLY A 423 1.65 -1.94 16.97
N GLY A 424 2.37 -2.55 17.92
CA GLY A 424 3.24 -1.83 18.87
C GLY A 424 4.60 -1.39 18.31
N ARG A 425 5.00 -1.96 17.16
CA ARG A 425 6.29 -1.74 16.49
C ARG A 425 6.08 -1.51 15.00
N SER A 426 5.18 -0.58 14.67
CA SER A 426 4.85 -0.23 13.30
C SER A 426 5.06 1.26 13.04
N HIS A 427 4.50 1.77 11.94
CA HIS A 427 4.78 3.09 11.39
C HIS A 427 3.82 4.19 11.88
N GLY A 428 4.17 5.44 11.60
CA GLY A 428 3.31 6.60 11.87
C GLY A 428 3.00 6.76 13.35
N VAL A 429 1.70 6.85 13.71
CA VAL A 429 1.26 7.07 15.10
C VAL A 429 1.68 5.94 16.05
N SER A 430 1.98 4.74 15.55
CA SER A 430 2.54 3.66 16.39
C SER A 430 3.86 4.08 17.03
N GLN A 431 4.77 4.65 16.23
CA GLN A 431 6.05 5.15 16.74
C GLN A 431 5.81 6.22 17.79
N LEU A 432 4.87 7.13 17.55
CA LEU A 432 4.54 8.18 18.52
C LEU A 432 4.06 7.59 19.86
N LEU A 433 3.09 6.68 19.85
CA LEU A 433 2.49 6.13 21.06
C LEU A 433 3.47 5.26 21.86
N TYR A 434 4.11 4.30 21.20
CA TYR A 434 4.77 3.20 21.90
C TYR A 434 6.29 3.37 21.98
N GLU A 435 6.93 3.91 20.95
CA GLU A 435 8.39 4.09 20.92
C GLU A 435 8.79 5.45 21.49
N GLN A 436 8.17 6.50 20.96
CA GLN A 436 8.49 7.87 21.31
C GLN A 436 7.93 8.21 22.66
N LEU A 437 6.63 8.06 22.96
CA LEU A 437 6.05 8.38 24.27
C LEU A 437 6.29 7.29 25.33
N GLY A 438 6.46 6.03 24.93
CA GLY A 438 6.67 4.91 25.84
C GLY A 438 5.39 4.42 26.52
N LEU A 439 4.23 4.61 25.89
CA LEU A 439 2.97 4.02 26.37
C LEU A 439 2.99 2.50 26.17
N ALA A 440 2.26 1.76 27.01
CA ALA A 440 2.24 0.30 26.94
C ALA A 440 1.06 -0.20 26.08
N LEU A 441 1.33 -1.06 25.10
CA LEU A 441 0.29 -1.85 24.41
C LEU A 441 0.00 -3.13 25.22
N PRO A 442 -1.27 -3.60 25.34
CA PRO A 442 -1.60 -4.85 26.00
C PRO A 442 -0.73 -6.03 25.53
N GLN A 443 -0.26 -6.86 26.47
CA GLN A 443 0.74 -7.91 26.20
C GLN A 443 0.28 -8.91 25.13
N VAL A 444 -1.01 -9.27 25.12
CA VAL A 444 -1.59 -10.19 24.14
C VAL A 444 -1.51 -9.66 22.69
N LEU A 445 -1.38 -8.35 22.51
CA LEU A 445 -1.33 -7.67 21.21
C LEU A 445 0.10 -7.40 20.71
N GLN A 446 1.11 -7.46 21.61
CA GLN A 446 2.52 -7.23 21.31
C GLN A 446 3.10 -8.07 20.15
N PRO A 447 2.65 -9.32 19.90
CA PRO A 447 3.12 -10.09 18.74
C PRO A 447 2.72 -9.50 17.37
N GLY A 448 1.73 -8.59 17.33
CA GLY A 448 1.27 -7.96 16.09
C GLY A 448 2.32 -7.02 15.51
N ALA A 449 2.93 -7.41 14.40
CA ALA A 449 3.94 -6.63 13.71
C ALA A 449 3.37 -5.71 12.60
N ALA A 450 2.05 -5.73 12.37
CA ALA A 450 1.43 -4.98 11.27
C ALA A 450 1.22 -3.55 11.68
N TRP A 451 0.99 -2.69 10.68
CA TRP A 451 0.40 -1.40 10.96
C TRP A 451 -0.95 -1.61 11.63
N PHE A 452 -1.88 -2.24 10.93
CA PHE A 452 -3.15 -2.67 11.51
C PHE A 452 -3.27 -4.20 11.46
N ASN A 453 -3.49 -4.83 12.61
CA ASN A 453 -3.57 -6.28 12.78
C ASN A 453 -5.04 -6.67 13.02
N PRO A 454 -5.54 -7.80 12.48
CA PRO A 454 -6.90 -8.27 12.78
C PRO A 454 -7.20 -8.33 14.28
N CYS A 455 -8.38 -7.88 14.68
CA CYS A 455 -8.83 -7.87 16.07
C CYS A 455 -10.24 -8.45 16.17
N SER A 456 -10.38 -9.68 16.68
CA SER A 456 -11.69 -10.21 17.04
C SER A 456 -12.21 -9.56 18.33
N LEU A 457 -13.52 -9.61 18.57
CA LEU A 457 -14.12 -9.12 19.81
C LEU A 457 -13.57 -9.85 21.04
N ASP A 458 -13.28 -11.15 20.92
CA ASP A 458 -12.65 -11.93 21.98
C ASP A 458 -11.21 -11.50 22.25
N LEU A 459 -10.43 -11.21 21.20
CA LEU A 459 -9.08 -10.68 21.36
C LEU A 459 -9.11 -9.29 22.01
N LEU A 460 -10.07 -8.44 21.62
CA LEU A 460 -10.29 -7.13 22.25
C LEU A 460 -10.66 -7.29 23.73
N ALA A 461 -11.55 -8.22 24.07
CA ALA A 461 -11.94 -8.52 25.45
C ALA A 461 -10.80 -9.09 26.29
N GLN A 462 -9.90 -9.89 25.68
CA GLN A 462 -8.69 -10.39 26.34
C GLN A 462 -7.65 -9.27 26.54
N ALA A 463 -7.48 -8.40 25.55
CA ALA A 463 -6.57 -7.26 25.63
C ALA A 463 -7.00 -6.26 26.71
N ASN A 464 -8.30 -5.97 26.80
CA ASN A 464 -8.96 -5.18 27.84
C ASN A 464 -8.16 -3.92 28.27
N PRO A 465 -7.90 -2.97 27.35
CA PRO A 465 -7.01 -1.85 27.60
C PRO A 465 -7.57 -0.87 28.66
N ASP A 466 -6.67 -0.15 29.32
CA ASP A 466 -7.05 0.88 30.30
C ASP A 466 -7.51 2.18 29.63
N TYR A 467 -6.95 2.48 28.44
CA TYR A 467 -7.34 3.57 27.56
C TYR A 467 -7.48 3.06 26.13
N LEU A 468 -8.58 3.41 25.48
CA LEU A 468 -8.91 2.94 24.14
C LEU A 468 -9.14 4.13 23.21
N PHE A 469 -8.31 4.28 22.19
CA PHE A 469 -8.60 5.15 21.06
C PHE A 469 -9.35 4.33 20.00
N VAL A 470 -10.40 4.89 19.42
CA VAL A 470 -11.23 4.25 18.40
C VAL A 470 -11.26 5.12 17.16
N GLU A 471 -10.72 4.59 16.07
CA GLU A 471 -10.76 5.21 14.76
C GLU A 471 -11.87 4.56 13.94
N LYS A 472 -12.88 5.34 13.54
CA LYS A 472 -13.90 4.88 12.58
C LYS A 472 -13.35 5.11 11.18
N ARG A 473 -12.94 4.04 10.49
CA ARG A 473 -12.27 4.12 9.19
C ARG A 473 -13.16 4.78 8.15
N ILE A 474 -12.63 5.82 7.54
CA ILE A 474 -13.19 6.48 6.36
C ILE A 474 -12.66 5.77 5.11
N MET A 475 -13.58 5.27 4.27
CA MET A 475 -13.24 4.63 3.00
C MET A 475 -14.20 5.10 1.91
N GLN A 476 -13.73 5.12 0.67
CA GLN A 476 -14.60 5.34 -0.47
C GLN A 476 -15.51 4.12 -0.68
N HIS A 477 -16.81 4.36 -0.89
CA HIS A 477 -17.85 3.34 -1.13
C HIS A 477 -18.20 2.41 0.05
N PHE A 478 -17.50 2.49 1.19
CA PHE A 478 -17.75 1.64 2.34
C PHE A 478 -17.93 2.45 3.63
N SER A 479 -18.73 1.92 4.55
CA SER A 479 -19.02 2.55 5.84
C SER A 479 -18.71 1.60 6.98
N ALA A 480 -17.99 2.10 7.97
CA ALA A 480 -17.75 1.41 9.23
C ALA A 480 -18.92 1.53 10.24
N GLU A 481 -20.05 2.14 9.86
CA GLU A 481 -21.19 2.38 10.77
C GLU A 481 -21.82 1.12 11.32
N GLU A 482 -22.01 0.12 10.46
CA GLU A 482 -22.62 -1.13 10.87
C GLU A 482 -21.76 -1.85 11.91
N ASN A 483 -20.45 -1.98 11.65
CA ASN A 483 -19.54 -2.59 12.62
C ASN A 483 -19.36 -1.74 13.86
N MET A 484 -19.45 -0.42 13.77
CA MET A 484 -19.45 0.44 14.96
C MET A 484 -20.68 0.15 15.84
N ARG A 485 -21.87 0.00 15.24
CA ARG A 485 -23.09 -0.37 15.98
C ARG A 485 -22.94 -1.76 16.62
N LYS A 486 -22.50 -2.76 15.85
CA LYS A 486 -22.23 -4.13 16.36
C LYS A 486 -21.23 -4.11 17.52
N LEU A 487 -20.18 -3.29 17.43
CA LEU A 487 -19.19 -3.14 18.50
C LEU A 487 -19.86 -2.61 19.77
N TRP A 488 -20.61 -1.51 19.69
CA TRP A 488 -21.28 -0.92 20.85
C TRP A 488 -22.32 -1.84 21.50
N GLU A 489 -23.03 -2.62 20.70
CA GLU A 489 -24.05 -3.57 21.18
C GLU A 489 -23.44 -4.86 21.75
N SER A 490 -22.15 -5.13 21.49
CA SER A 490 -21.51 -6.36 21.95
C SER A 490 -21.33 -6.43 23.47
N PRO A 491 -21.55 -7.60 24.11
CA PRO A 491 -21.23 -7.80 25.52
C PRO A 491 -19.75 -7.53 25.83
N GLN A 492 -18.84 -7.96 24.94
CA GLN A 492 -17.40 -7.77 25.07
C GLN A 492 -17.03 -6.29 25.22
N TRP A 493 -17.65 -5.40 24.43
CA TRP A 493 -17.42 -3.96 24.51
C TRP A 493 -17.82 -3.37 25.86
N ASN A 494 -19.04 -3.69 26.32
CA ASN A 494 -19.59 -3.14 27.57
C ASN A 494 -18.77 -3.56 28.81
N GLU A 495 -18.03 -4.67 28.71
CA GLU A 495 -17.19 -5.18 29.78
C GLU A 495 -15.77 -4.59 29.82
N LEU A 496 -15.34 -3.86 28.79
CA LEU A 496 -13.99 -3.28 28.71
C LEU A 496 -13.75 -2.27 29.85
N ARG A 497 -12.55 -2.33 30.44
CA ARG A 497 -12.06 -1.37 31.44
C ARG A 497 -12.13 0.06 30.91
N ALA A 498 -11.65 0.30 29.69
CA ALA A 498 -11.74 1.61 29.07
C ALA A 498 -13.20 2.12 28.95
N VAL A 499 -14.15 1.25 28.58
CA VAL A 499 -15.57 1.62 28.45
C VAL A 499 -16.17 1.94 29.82
N LYS A 500 -16.03 1.04 30.79
CA LYS A 500 -16.55 1.22 32.16
C LYS A 500 -16.01 2.46 32.87
N ASN A 501 -14.80 2.90 32.51
CA ASN A 501 -14.15 4.07 33.10
C ASN A 501 -14.26 5.33 32.23
N ASN A 502 -15.05 5.32 31.15
CA ASN A 502 -15.18 6.43 30.19
C ASN A 502 -13.83 6.93 29.63
N ARG A 503 -12.96 5.98 29.27
CA ARG A 503 -11.63 6.18 28.68
C ARG A 503 -11.57 5.68 27.24
N VAL A 504 -12.68 5.84 26.52
CA VAL A 504 -12.78 5.62 25.08
C VAL A 504 -12.73 6.96 24.36
N PHE A 505 -11.85 7.07 23.37
CA PHE A 505 -11.58 8.31 22.64
C PHE A 505 -11.73 8.10 21.15
N TYR A 506 -12.66 8.80 20.51
CA TYR A 506 -12.80 8.72 19.07
C TYR A 506 -11.78 9.63 18.38
N VAL A 507 -11.10 9.08 17.39
CA VAL A 507 -10.09 9.77 16.58
C VAL A 507 -10.40 9.63 15.11
N ASP A 508 -9.90 10.58 14.32
CA ASP A 508 -10.23 10.70 12.92
C ASP A 508 -9.17 10.05 12.01
N THR A 509 -9.61 9.27 11.02
CA THR A 509 -8.79 8.70 9.94
C THR A 509 -7.89 9.74 9.27
N HIS A 510 -8.45 10.89 8.86
CA HIS A 510 -7.75 11.93 8.11
C HIS A 510 -6.55 12.48 8.90
N MET A 511 -6.57 12.43 10.23
CA MET A 511 -5.51 12.97 11.08
C MET A 511 -4.59 11.85 11.55
N TRP A 512 -5.13 10.84 12.22
CA TRP A 512 -4.34 9.79 12.89
C TRP A 512 -3.76 8.75 11.95
N VAL A 513 -4.27 8.66 10.72
CA VAL A 513 -3.80 7.70 9.72
C VAL A 513 -3.11 8.44 8.58
N ASP A 514 -3.85 9.29 7.86
CA ASP A 514 -3.36 9.95 6.64
C ASP A 514 -2.69 11.31 6.90
N GLY A 515 -2.86 11.85 8.11
CA GLY A 515 -2.47 13.21 8.48
C GLY A 515 -1.23 13.34 9.34
N HIS A 516 -0.55 12.23 9.68
CA HIS A 516 0.59 12.25 10.61
C HIS A 516 1.89 12.71 9.91
N GLY A 517 1.92 13.96 9.44
CA GLY A 517 3.15 14.68 9.07
C GLY A 517 3.71 15.49 10.24
N ILE A 518 4.33 16.64 9.97
CA ILE A 518 5.02 17.46 11.00
C ILE A 518 4.00 18.20 11.88
N THR A 519 3.09 18.94 11.26
CA THR A 519 1.97 19.61 11.92
C THR A 519 1.01 18.59 12.53
N GLY A 520 0.73 17.51 11.80
CA GLY A 520 -0.07 16.40 12.29
C GLY A 520 0.47 15.78 13.57
N HIS A 521 1.79 15.56 13.65
CA HIS A 521 2.46 15.06 14.84
C HIS A 521 2.13 15.90 16.08
N THR A 522 2.30 17.22 16.02
CA THR A 522 1.98 18.12 17.14
C THR A 522 0.49 18.08 17.51
N LEU A 523 -0.40 18.05 16.53
CA LEU A 523 -1.86 17.98 16.77
C LEU A 523 -2.26 16.68 17.48
N ILE A 524 -1.73 15.55 17.02
CA ILE A 524 -2.00 14.23 17.58
C ILE A 524 -1.42 14.13 18.99
N LEU A 525 -0.20 14.62 19.20
CA LEU A 525 0.44 14.68 20.51
C LEU A 525 -0.43 15.45 21.53
N ASN A 526 -0.91 16.63 21.14
CA ASN A 526 -1.81 17.44 21.96
C ASN A 526 -3.14 16.74 22.23
N GLN A 527 -3.69 16.00 21.26
CA GLN A 527 -4.90 15.21 21.46
C GLN A 527 -4.67 14.05 22.43
N ILE A 528 -3.53 13.35 22.35
CA ILE A 528 -3.14 12.29 23.29
C ILE A 528 -3.07 12.87 24.70
N ILE A 529 -2.32 13.96 24.91
CA ILE A 529 -2.20 14.60 26.22
C ILE A 529 -3.59 14.95 26.77
N ARG A 530 -4.40 15.67 26.01
CA ARG A 530 -5.75 16.08 26.41
C ARG A 530 -6.63 14.89 26.80
N ASN A 531 -6.60 13.82 26.00
CA ASN A 531 -7.45 12.64 26.21
C ASN A 531 -6.97 11.80 27.38
N LEU A 532 -5.67 11.74 27.65
CA LEU A 532 -5.13 10.90 28.71
C LEU A 532 -5.05 11.62 30.06
N THR A 533 -4.91 12.95 30.10
CA THR A 533 -4.69 13.71 31.35
C THR A 533 -5.92 14.40 31.92
N LYS A 534 -6.85 14.90 31.11
CA LYS A 534 -7.99 15.69 31.60
C LYS A 534 -9.04 14.82 32.29
N SER A 535 -9.74 15.33 33.31
CA SER A 535 -10.91 14.67 33.88
C SER A 535 -12.13 14.76 32.94
N LEU A 536 -13.14 13.90 33.11
CA LEU A 536 -14.36 13.89 32.27
C LEU A 536 -15.07 15.26 32.21
N HIS A 537 -15.03 16.05 33.30
CA HIS A 537 -15.66 17.38 33.35
C HIS A 537 -14.93 18.44 32.51
N GLU A 538 -13.61 18.32 32.34
CA GLU A 538 -12.78 19.30 31.60
C GLU A 538 -12.71 19.00 30.09
N ARG A 539 -13.36 17.91 29.65
CA ARG A 539 -13.43 17.48 28.24
C ARG A 539 -14.74 17.86 27.55
N ALA A 540 -15.78 18.21 28.31
CA ALA A 540 -17.10 18.60 27.80
C ALA A 540 -17.26 20.11 27.56
N GLN A 541 -16.24 20.90 27.94
CA GLN A 541 -16.04 22.30 27.58
C GLN A 541 -15.00 22.40 26.46
#